data_AF-A0A8H7PQL4-F1
#
_entry.id   AF-A0A8H7PQL4-F1
#
_cell.length_a   1.000
_cell.length_b   1.000
_cell.length_c   1.000
_cell.angle_alpha   90.00
_cell.angle_beta   90.00
_cell.angle_gamma   90.00
#
_symmetry.space_group_name_H-M   'P 1'
#
loop_
_entity.id
_entity.type
_entity.pdbx_description
1 polymer ?
#
loop_
_entity_poly.entity_id
_entity_poly.type
_entity_poly.pdbx_seq_one_letter_code
_entity_poly.pdbx_strand_id
1 'polypeptide(L)'
;CLCSSIVRWKNATGMRDFTTIDEHVVKTLHGKNTGRWGLTCKVYRDNSRNNSGKLLYQISLAQQPRQLYCMVDGGVVVEVERDIETIFSRLKNLWVVRQSATIEGTSYDIGDFTLRVANILLGSTYKGLLLEVEYRPCSSPYGATDIIRDFVESLIPANAQISIDTEYDYEKVGLSNQEFTIAHTGYQYMHLFRKDSLL
;
A
#
# COMPACT_ATOMS: atom_id res chain seq x y z
N CYS A 1 -15.08 -5.30 -5.24
CA CYS A 1 -13.92 -4.50 -4.78
C CYS A 1 -13.41 -3.66 -5.94
N LEU A 2 -12.73 -2.55 -5.62
CA LEU A 2 -12.51 -1.44 -6.54
C LEU A 2 -11.02 -1.38 -6.91
N CYS A 3 -10.72 -1.14 -8.18
CA CYS A 3 -9.36 -1.18 -8.71
C CYS A 3 -8.51 -0.06 -8.10
N SER A 4 -7.38 -0.40 -7.47
CA SER A 4 -6.47 0.56 -6.86
C SER A 4 -5.07 0.54 -7.49
N SER A 5 -4.34 1.64 -7.35
CA SER A 5 -2.89 1.71 -7.60
C SER A 5 -2.19 2.44 -6.47
N ILE A 6 -0.97 1.99 -6.15
CA ILE A 6 -0.13 2.56 -5.10
C ILE A 6 1.05 3.29 -5.73
N VAL A 7 1.22 4.54 -5.34
CA VAL A 7 2.28 5.43 -5.82
C VAL A 7 3.10 5.93 -4.65
N ARG A 8 4.42 5.92 -4.81
CA ARG A 8 5.33 6.65 -3.92
C ARG A 8 5.94 7.84 -4.64
N TRP A 9 5.73 9.03 -4.10
CA TRP A 9 6.47 10.22 -4.47
C TRP A 9 7.74 10.33 -3.60
N LYS A 10 8.88 9.94 -4.17
CA LYS A 10 10.16 9.73 -3.48
C LYS A 10 10.80 11.01 -2.94
N ASN A 11 10.79 12.07 -3.74
CA ASN A 11 11.40 13.37 -3.41
C ASN A 11 10.41 14.40 -2.87
N ALA A 12 9.25 13.95 -2.37
CA ALA A 12 8.34 14.83 -1.65
C ALA A 12 9.02 15.46 -0.42
N THR A 13 8.48 16.56 0.07
CA THR A 13 9.04 17.43 1.12
C THR A 13 8.17 17.39 2.39
N GLY A 14 7.62 16.19 2.68
CA GLY A 14 6.84 15.93 3.89
C GLY A 14 5.54 16.73 3.91
N MET A 15 5.32 17.47 5.00
CA MET A 15 4.07 18.18 5.24
C MET A 15 3.77 19.23 4.17
N ARG A 16 4.79 19.84 3.55
CA ARG A 16 4.58 20.84 2.50
C ARG A 16 3.82 20.24 1.32
N ASP A 17 4.34 19.17 0.72
CA ASP A 17 3.71 18.53 -0.44
C ASP A 17 2.40 17.83 -0.06
N PHE A 18 2.30 17.28 1.16
CA PHE A 18 1.03 16.78 1.67
C PHE A 18 -0.04 17.88 1.67
N THR A 19 0.26 19.05 2.23
CA THR A 19 -0.67 20.19 2.28
C THR A 19 -1.00 20.68 0.88
N THR A 20 -0.04 20.72 -0.04
CA THR A 20 -0.32 21.08 -1.44
C THR A 20 -1.34 20.14 -2.09
N ILE A 21 -1.23 18.82 -1.86
CA ILE A 21 -2.24 17.87 -2.34
C ILE A 21 -3.59 18.10 -1.65
N ASP A 22 -3.63 18.24 -0.31
CA ASP A 22 -4.87 18.51 0.43
C ASP A 22 -5.58 19.75 -0.11
N GLU A 23 -4.87 20.85 -0.29
CA GLU A 23 -5.42 22.09 -0.81
C GLU A 23 -5.93 21.93 -2.24
N HIS A 24 -5.17 21.28 -3.12
CA HIS A 24 -5.58 21.05 -4.51
C HIS A 24 -6.83 20.17 -4.58
N VAL A 25 -6.85 19.08 -3.83
CA VAL A 25 -7.98 18.14 -3.74
C VAL A 25 -9.24 18.85 -3.26
N VAL A 26 -9.15 19.59 -2.15
CA VAL A 26 -10.33 20.21 -1.53
C VAL A 26 -10.80 21.43 -2.34
N LYS A 27 -9.88 22.30 -2.77
CA LYS A 27 -10.23 23.59 -3.38
C LYS A 27 -10.49 23.48 -4.88
N THR A 28 -9.74 22.63 -5.59
CA THR A 28 -9.81 22.55 -7.06
C THR A 28 -10.62 21.34 -7.52
N LEU A 29 -10.44 20.17 -6.90
CA LEU A 29 -11.14 18.95 -7.29
C LEU A 29 -12.45 18.71 -6.54
N HIS A 30 -12.79 19.61 -5.61
CA HIS A 30 -13.98 19.50 -4.74
C HIS A 30 -14.05 18.17 -3.98
N GLY A 31 -12.88 17.63 -3.63
CA GLY A 31 -12.74 16.41 -2.86
C GLY A 31 -13.25 16.58 -1.43
N LYS A 32 -13.96 15.56 -0.95
CA LYS A 32 -14.44 15.50 0.43
C LYS A 32 -13.46 14.71 1.28
N ASN A 33 -12.88 15.34 2.30
CA ASN A 33 -12.08 14.64 3.31
C ASN A 33 -12.97 13.64 4.08
N THR A 34 -12.62 12.35 4.02
CA THR A 34 -13.35 11.24 4.66
C THR A 34 -12.70 10.76 5.96
N GLY A 35 -11.64 11.45 6.40
CA GLY A 35 -11.02 11.27 7.71
C GLY A 35 -9.72 10.48 7.66
N ARG A 36 -9.36 9.91 8.81
CA ARG A 36 -8.09 9.21 9.01
C ARG A 36 -8.03 7.93 8.19
N TRP A 37 -6.87 7.69 7.61
CA TRP A 37 -6.52 6.48 6.89
C TRP A 37 -5.19 5.96 7.43
N GLY A 38 -4.97 4.65 7.36
CA GLY A 38 -3.66 4.11 7.68
C GLY A 38 -3.50 2.64 7.35
N LEU A 39 -2.25 2.20 7.39
CA LEU A 39 -1.87 0.80 7.27
C LEU A 39 -0.66 0.48 8.15
N THR A 40 -0.47 -0.80 8.41
CA THR A 40 0.75 -1.31 9.02
C THR A 40 1.38 -2.36 8.12
N CYS A 41 2.66 -2.21 7.83
CA CYS A 41 3.46 -3.22 7.17
C CYS A 41 4.47 -3.80 8.17
N LYS A 42 4.50 -5.13 8.31
CA LYS A 42 5.50 -5.86 9.12
C LYS A 42 6.28 -6.80 8.22
N VAL A 43 7.59 -6.83 8.40
CA VAL A 43 8.48 -7.79 7.75
C VAL A 43 9.08 -8.70 8.81
N TYR A 44 8.87 -9.99 8.63
CA TYR A 44 9.44 -11.04 9.46
C TYR A 44 10.56 -11.74 8.70
N ARG A 45 11.62 -12.11 9.42
CA ARG A 45 12.72 -12.91 8.89
C ARG A 45 12.62 -14.33 9.43
N ASP A 46 12.87 -15.31 8.56
CA ASP A 46 13.01 -16.70 8.96
C ASP A 46 14.17 -16.85 9.95
N ASN A 47 13.88 -17.44 11.10
CA ASN A 47 14.82 -17.73 12.20
C ASN A 47 14.86 -19.23 12.51
N SER A 48 14.29 -20.06 11.64
CA SER A 48 14.38 -21.52 11.76
C SER A 48 15.84 -21.98 11.68
N ARG A 49 16.12 -23.21 12.13
CA ARG A 49 17.48 -23.79 12.15
C ARG A 49 18.16 -23.81 10.78
N ASN A 50 17.38 -23.86 9.71
CA ASN A 50 17.88 -23.86 8.33
C ASN A 50 18.03 -22.44 7.76
N ASN A 51 17.65 -21.39 8.52
CA ASN A 51 17.70 -19.95 8.21
C ASN A 51 17.73 -19.68 6.71
N SER A 52 16.58 -19.87 6.05
CA SER A 52 16.50 -19.75 4.60
C SER A 52 16.70 -18.32 4.10
N GLY A 53 16.80 -17.34 5.01
CA GLY A 53 16.87 -15.92 4.69
C GLY A 53 15.57 -15.34 4.15
N LYS A 54 14.51 -16.15 4.04
CA LYS A 54 13.20 -15.73 3.52
C LYS A 54 12.59 -14.64 4.39
N LEU A 55 11.86 -13.75 3.71
CA LEU A 55 11.10 -12.67 4.33
C LEU A 55 9.61 -12.92 4.16
N LEU A 56 8.87 -12.79 5.25
CA LEU A 56 7.41 -12.77 5.26
C LEU A 56 6.96 -11.33 5.42
N TYR A 57 6.16 -10.86 4.47
CA TYR A 57 5.54 -9.55 4.47
C TYR A 57 4.10 -9.69 4.97
N GLN A 58 3.69 -8.82 5.89
CA GLN A 58 2.32 -8.74 6.40
C GLN A 58 1.82 -7.30 6.23
N ILE A 59 0.63 -7.15 5.67
CA ILE A 59 -0.09 -5.88 5.53
C ILE A 59 -1.39 -5.92 6.33
N SER A 60 -1.60 -4.90 7.16
CA SER A 60 -2.86 -4.59 7.83
C SER A 60 -3.39 -3.27 7.30
N LEU A 61 -4.60 -3.27 6.76
CA LEU A 61 -5.27 -2.05 6.29
C LEU A 61 -6.30 -1.61 7.33
N ALA A 62 -6.35 -0.32 7.69
CA ALA A 62 -7.29 0.16 8.70
C ALA A 62 -8.77 -0.02 8.29
N GLN A 63 -9.04 -0.06 6.98
CA GLN A 63 -10.38 -0.29 6.41
C GLN A 63 -10.83 -1.74 6.55
N GLN A 64 -9.90 -2.68 6.71
CA GLN A 64 -10.17 -4.10 6.88
C GLN A 64 -9.66 -4.57 8.23
N PRO A 65 -10.24 -4.11 9.35
CA PRO A 65 -9.69 -4.35 10.68
C PRO A 65 -9.69 -5.83 11.07
N ARG A 66 -10.46 -6.70 10.41
CA ARG A 66 -10.51 -8.13 10.72
C ARG A 66 -9.53 -8.98 9.90
N GLN A 67 -9.00 -8.43 8.81
CA GLN A 67 -8.19 -9.16 7.85
C GLN A 67 -6.77 -8.62 7.79
N LEU A 68 -5.87 -9.51 7.39
CA LEU A 68 -4.48 -9.22 7.09
C LEU A 68 -4.13 -9.94 5.79
N TYR A 69 -3.10 -9.43 5.12
CA TYR A 69 -2.58 -10.02 3.90
C TYR A 69 -1.13 -10.39 4.14
N CYS A 70 -0.74 -11.60 3.76
CA CYS A 70 0.60 -12.12 4.00
C CYS A 70 1.20 -12.69 2.71
N MET A 71 2.52 -12.57 2.54
CA MET A 71 3.26 -13.15 1.42
C MET A 71 4.68 -13.51 1.86
N VAL A 72 5.16 -14.69 1.46
CA VAL A 72 6.55 -15.11 1.72
C VAL A 72 7.36 -15.01 0.42
N ASP A 73 8.35 -14.12 0.41
CA ASP A 73 9.35 -13.95 -0.66
C ASP A 73 8.79 -13.84 -2.10
N GLY A 74 7.63 -13.20 -2.29
CA GLY A 74 7.00 -13.07 -3.61
C GLY A 74 6.24 -14.32 -4.08
N GLY A 75 5.99 -15.26 -3.17
CA GLY A 75 5.07 -16.37 -3.41
C GLY A 75 3.61 -15.94 -3.35
N VAL A 76 2.73 -16.90 -3.05
CA VAL A 76 1.28 -16.69 -3.00
C VAL A 76 0.90 -15.70 -1.89
N VAL A 77 0.01 -14.77 -2.22
CA VAL A 77 -0.62 -13.85 -1.27
C VAL A 77 -1.77 -14.58 -0.58
N VAL A 78 -1.77 -14.55 0.74
CA VAL A 78 -2.79 -15.20 1.57
C VAL A 78 -3.52 -14.14 2.37
N GLU A 79 -4.84 -14.15 2.27
CA GLU A 79 -5.74 -13.41 3.16
C GLU A 79 -5.97 -14.25 4.42
N VAL A 80 -5.79 -13.63 5.59
CA VAL A 80 -5.90 -14.29 6.89
C VAL A 80 -6.63 -13.39 7.88
N GLU A 81 -7.24 -13.99 8.89
CA GLU A 81 -7.84 -13.24 10.01
C GLU A 81 -6.76 -12.65 10.93
N ARG A 82 -7.09 -11.55 11.62
CA ARG A 82 -6.15 -10.85 12.52
C ARG A 82 -5.59 -11.73 13.63
N ASP A 83 -6.31 -12.78 14.03
CA ASP A 83 -5.88 -13.71 15.09
C ASP A 83 -4.58 -14.46 14.75
N ILE A 84 -4.16 -14.48 13.47
CA ILE A 84 -2.84 -14.97 13.04
C ILE A 84 -1.68 -14.26 13.77
N GLU A 85 -1.85 -13.01 14.21
CA GLU A 85 -0.83 -12.28 14.97
C GLU A 85 -0.53 -12.97 16.31
N THR A 86 -1.54 -13.59 16.92
CA THR A 86 -1.38 -14.42 18.12
C THR A 86 -0.53 -15.66 17.80
N ILE A 87 -0.74 -16.26 16.62
CA ILE A 87 0.08 -17.40 16.17
C ILE A 87 1.53 -16.95 15.95
N PHE A 88 1.78 -15.84 15.24
CA PHE A 88 3.13 -15.29 15.06
C PHE A 88 3.82 -14.97 16.40
N SER A 89 3.06 -14.50 17.40
CA SER A 89 3.62 -14.24 18.74
C SER A 89 4.14 -15.51 19.44
N ARG A 90 3.60 -16.69 19.08
CA ARG A 90 4.02 -18.00 19.60
C ARG A 90 5.10 -18.67 18.74
N LEU A 91 5.23 -18.26 17.48
CA LEU A 91 6.20 -18.81 16.52
C LEU A 91 7.48 -17.98 16.40
N LYS A 92 7.90 -17.27 17.46
CA LYS A 92 9.12 -16.43 17.46
C LYS A 92 10.41 -17.19 17.14
N ASN A 93 10.43 -18.50 17.34
CA ASN A 93 11.56 -19.36 16.99
C ASN A 93 11.63 -19.67 15.47
N LEU A 94 10.57 -19.37 14.71
CA LEU A 94 10.50 -19.55 13.26
C LEU A 94 10.51 -18.22 12.53
N TRP A 95 9.76 -17.23 13.03
CA TRP A 95 9.63 -15.92 12.40
C TRP A 95 9.85 -14.81 13.41
N VAL A 96 10.84 -13.97 13.17
CA VAL A 96 11.16 -12.81 14.03
C VAL A 96 10.86 -11.54 13.27
N VAL A 97 10.17 -10.59 13.91
CA VAL A 97 9.94 -9.26 13.34
C VAL A 97 11.28 -8.60 13.09
N ARG A 98 11.57 -8.31 11.83
CA ARG A 98 12.78 -7.59 11.39
C ARG A 98 12.54 -6.10 11.36
N GLN A 99 11.41 -5.68 10.78
CA GLN A 99 11.06 -4.27 10.62
C GLN A 99 9.54 -4.10 10.58
N SER A 100 9.07 -2.93 11.01
CA SER A 100 7.65 -2.55 10.94
C SER A 100 7.54 -1.08 10.56
N ALA A 101 6.57 -0.74 9.72
CA ALA A 101 6.15 0.62 9.42
C ALA A 101 4.66 0.76 9.70
N THR A 102 4.31 1.82 10.41
CA THR A 102 2.93 2.29 10.55
C THR A 102 2.82 3.57 9.75
N ILE A 103 1.86 3.60 8.84
CA ILE A 103 1.60 4.74 7.97
C ILE A 103 0.23 5.28 8.32
N GLU A 104 0.18 6.58 8.58
CA GLU A 104 -1.05 7.32 8.89
C GLU A 104 -1.19 8.48 7.91
N GLY A 105 -2.42 8.73 7.50
CA GLY A 105 -2.73 9.73 6.51
C GLY A 105 -4.22 10.09 6.49
N THR A 106 -4.63 10.67 5.37
CA THR A 106 -5.98 11.17 5.16
C THR A 106 -6.57 10.56 3.90
N SER A 107 -7.86 10.22 3.97
CA SER A 107 -8.64 9.76 2.81
C SER A 107 -9.54 10.88 2.30
N TYR A 108 -9.74 10.90 0.99
CA TYR A 108 -10.60 11.85 0.28
C TYR A 108 -11.45 11.11 -0.74
N ASP A 109 -12.70 11.50 -0.89
CA ASP A 109 -13.56 11.08 -2.01
C ASP A 109 -13.66 12.20 -3.03
N ILE A 110 -13.36 11.90 -4.30
CA ILE A 110 -13.24 12.87 -5.40
C ILE A 110 -13.96 12.30 -6.61
N GLY A 111 -15.22 12.68 -6.82
CA GLY A 111 -16.02 12.10 -7.91
C GLY A 111 -16.08 10.58 -7.81
N ASP A 112 -15.56 9.86 -8.81
CA ASP A 112 -15.49 8.39 -8.82
C ASP A 112 -14.25 7.80 -8.14
N PHE A 113 -13.34 8.64 -7.66
CA PHE A 113 -12.08 8.24 -7.04
C PHE A 113 -12.15 8.31 -5.51
N THR A 114 -11.40 7.42 -4.87
CA THR A 114 -10.96 7.59 -3.49
C THR A 114 -9.45 7.73 -3.49
N LEU A 115 -8.95 8.85 -2.94
CA LEU A 115 -7.53 9.16 -2.81
C LEU A 115 -7.14 9.06 -1.33
N ARG A 116 -6.08 8.32 -1.03
CA ARG A 116 -5.50 8.25 0.31
C ARG A 116 -4.06 8.70 0.25
N VAL A 117 -3.71 9.68 1.08
CA VAL A 117 -2.39 10.32 1.07
C VAL A 117 -1.76 10.20 2.45
N ALA A 118 -0.50 9.79 2.51
CA ALA A 118 0.20 9.60 3.78
C ALA A 118 1.71 9.85 3.67
N ASN A 119 2.33 10.35 4.74
CA ASN A 119 3.77 10.44 4.83
C ASN A 119 4.37 9.07 5.19
N ILE A 120 5.40 8.65 4.47
CA ILE A 120 6.15 7.42 4.81
C ILE A 120 7.25 7.78 5.79
N LEU A 121 7.08 7.37 7.05
CA LEU A 121 8.07 7.53 8.12
C LEU A 121 8.55 6.15 8.56
N LEU A 122 9.87 5.94 8.55
CA LEU A 122 10.52 4.75 9.09
C LEU A 122 11.34 5.16 10.31
N GLY A 123 10.80 4.94 11.50
CA GLY A 123 11.30 5.58 12.70
C GLY A 123 11.20 7.10 12.56
N SER A 124 12.32 7.81 12.66
CA SER A 124 12.41 9.25 12.44
C SER A 124 12.76 9.65 11.00
N THR A 125 12.99 8.68 10.10
CA THR A 125 13.45 8.96 8.74
C THR A 125 12.26 9.08 7.79
N TYR A 126 12.12 10.25 7.16
CA TYR A 126 11.16 10.47 6.08
C TYR A 126 11.61 9.80 4.78
N LYS A 127 10.67 9.12 4.11
CA LYS A 127 10.94 8.34 2.90
C LYS A 127 10.07 8.75 1.70
N GLY A 128 9.34 9.86 1.79
CA GLY A 128 8.48 10.36 0.72
C GLY A 128 7.00 10.24 1.07
N LEU A 129 6.16 10.55 0.09
CA LEU A 129 4.71 10.56 0.21
C LEU A 129 4.12 9.32 -0.49
N LEU A 130 3.14 8.70 0.14
CA LEU A 130 2.38 7.58 -0.38
C LEU A 130 1.03 8.09 -0.87
N LEU A 131 0.63 7.68 -2.07
CA LEU A 131 -0.70 7.87 -2.60
C LEU A 131 -1.29 6.50 -2.94
N GLU A 132 -2.46 6.20 -2.41
CA GLU A 132 -3.31 5.12 -2.90
C GLU A 132 -4.49 5.75 -3.63
N VAL A 133 -4.66 5.38 -4.90
CA VAL A 133 -5.76 5.86 -5.75
C VAL A 133 -6.63 4.68 -6.11
N GLU A 134 -7.90 4.75 -5.75
CA GLU A 134 -8.91 3.75 -6.02
C GLU A 134 -9.95 4.32 -6.98
N TYR A 135 -10.20 3.65 -8.11
CA TYR A 135 -11.26 4.02 -9.06
C TYR A 135 -12.47 3.10 -8.87
N ARG A 136 -13.55 3.68 -8.35
CA ARG A 136 -14.72 2.94 -7.85
C ARG A 136 -15.59 2.26 -8.93
N PRO A 137 -15.65 2.75 -10.18
CA PRO A 137 -16.41 2.07 -11.24
C PRO A 137 -15.74 0.81 -11.81
N CYS A 138 -14.49 0.51 -11.47
CA CYS A 138 -13.76 -0.63 -12.05
C CYS A 138 -13.44 -1.70 -10.99
N SER A 139 -13.70 -2.95 -11.35
CA SER A 139 -13.33 -4.13 -10.54
C SER A 139 -12.35 -5.07 -11.25
N SER A 140 -11.80 -4.65 -12.41
CA SER A 140 -10.79 -5.41 -13.15
C SER A 140 -9.40 -4.82 -12.89
N PRO A 141 -8.37 -5.63 -12.56
CA PRO A 141 -7.05 -5.12 -12.18
C PRO A 141 -6.37 -4.19 -13.18
N TYR A 142 -6.63 -4.36 -14.48
CA TYR A 142 -6.01 -3.54 -15.52
C TYR A 142 -6.99 -2.57 -16.19
N GLY A 143 -8.27 -2.61 -15.81
CA GLY A 143 -9.32 -1.82 -16.46
C GLY A 143 -9.27 -0.33 -16.14
N ALA A 144 -8.55 0.07 -15.08
CA ALA A 144 -8.46 1.47 -14.64
C ALA A 144 -7.03 2.02 -14.62
N THR A 145 -6.05 1.30 -15.19
CA THR A 145 -4.64 1.69 -15.11
C THR A 145 -4.38 3.09 -15.69
N ASP A 146 -4.88 3.34 -16.90
CA ASP A 146 -4.64 4.62 -17.58
C ASP A 146 -5.34 5.79 -16.89
N ILE A 147 -6.61 5.63 -16.51
CA ILE A 147 -7.36 6.69 -15.83
C ILE A 147 -6.79 7.00 -14.44
N ILE A 148 -6.29 5.99 -13.72
CA ILE A 148 -5.60 6.19 -12.44
C ILE A 148 -4.28 6.93 -12.67
N ARG A 149 -3.51 6.57 -13.71
CA ARG A 149 -2.27 7.27 -14.06
C ARG A 149 -2.52 8.74 -14.36
N ASP A 150 -3.49 9.04 -15.21
CA ASP A 150 -3.85 10.42 -15.58
C ASP A 150 -4.29 11.22 -14.34
N PHE A 151 -5.05 10.59 -13.44
CA PHE A 151 -5.43 11.20 -12.16
C PHE A 151 -4.22 11.49 -11.27
N VAL A 152 -3.28 10.56 -11.13
CA VAL A 152 -2.03 10.76 -10.36
C VAL A 152 -1.19 11.90 -10.95
N GLU A 153 -1.04 11.95 -12.27
CA GLU A 153 -0.31 13.00 -12.97
C GLU A 153 -0.95 14.38 -12.78
N SER A 154 -2.28 14.45 -12.61
CA SER A 154 -2.97 15.70 -12.28
C SER A 154 -2.70 16.21 -10.86
N LEU A 155 -2.36 15.32 -9.92
CA LEU A 155 -2.14 15.65 -8.51
C LEU A 155 -0.69 16.04 -8.19
N ILE A 156 0.25 15.47 -8.93
CA ILE A 156 1.68 15.52 -8.61
C ILE A 156 2.39 16.51 -9.56
N PRO A 157 3.31 17.36 -9.09
CA PRO A 157 4.04 18.27 -9.95
C PRO A 157 5.01 17.53 -10.90
N ALA A 158 5.29 18.15 -12.05
CA ALA A 158 6.10 17.55 -13.12
C ALA A 158 7.55 17.17 -12.72
N ASN A 159 8.09 17.75 -11.63
CA ASN A 159 9.43 17.44 -11.13
C ASN A 159 9.44 16.32 -10.08
N ALA A 160 8.31 15.68 -9.82
CA ALA A 160 8.22 14.59 -8.87
C ALA A 160 8.91 13.32 -9.38
N GLN A 161 9.65 12.67 -8.48
CA GLN A 161 10.19 11.34 -8.70
C GLN A 161 9.19 10.32 -8.16
N ILE A 162 8.40 9.74 -9.05
CA ILE A 162 7.36 8.77 -8.69
C ILE A 162 7.86 7.32 -8.85
N SER A 163 7.39 6.45 -7.96
CA SER A 163 7.47 5.00 -8.05
C SER A 163 6.05 4.49 -8.16
N ILE A 164 5.65 4.06 -9.34
CA ILE A 164 4.36 3.44 -9.63
C ILE A 164 4.62 2.19 -10.46
N ASP A 165 3.89 1.12 -10.17
CA ASP A 165 3.88 -0.08 -10.99
C ASP A 165 2.47 -0.24 -11.56
N THR A 166 2.41 -0.44 -12.88
CA THR A 166 1.16 -0.56 -13.63
C THR A 166 0.92 -1.98 -14.15
N GLU A 167 1.97 -2.82 -14.12
CA GLU A 167 1.98 -4.17 -14.69
C GLU A 167 2.39 -5.18 -13.61
N TYR A 168 1.44 -5.49 -12.74
CA TYR A 168 1.60 -6.59 -11.78
C TYR A 168 1.29 -7.93 -12.45
N ASP A 169 2.01 -8.97 -12.09
CA ASP A 169 1.68 -10.35 -12.47
C ASP A 169 0.94 -11.01 -11.30
N TYR A 170 -0.37 -10.80 -11.22
CA TYR A 170 -1.19 -11.25 -10.10
C TYR A 170 -1.32 -12.78 -10.05
N GLU A 171 -1.36 -13.44 -11.20
CA GLU A 171 -1.43 -14.91 -11.28
C GLU A 171 -0.21 -15.58 -10.63
N LYS A 172 1.01 -15.01 -10.80
CA LYS A 172 2.21 -15.52 -10.13
C LYS A 172 2.13 -15.56 -8.61
N VAL A 173 1.31 -14.69 -8.02
CA VAL A 173 1.09 -14.60 -6.57
C VAL A 173 -0.27 -15.15 -6.15
N GLY A 174 -0.94 -15.92 -7.03
CA GLY A 174 -2.20 -16.60 -6.75
C GLY A 174 -3.42 -15.67 -6.69
N LEU A 175 -3.32 -14.48 -7.27
CA LEU A 175 -4.41 -13.50 -7.38
C LEU A 175 -5.03 -13.51 -8.78
N SER A 176 -6.28 -13.04 -8.90
CA SER A 176 -7.07 -13.10 -10.14
C SER A 176 -6.77 -11.93 -11.08
N ASN A 177 -6.53 -12.19 -12.36
CA ASN A 177 -6.45 -11.15 -13.38
C ASN A 177 -7.83 -10.60 -13.83
N GLN A 178 -8.92 -11.19 -13.34
CA GLN A 178 -10.29 -10.84 -13.76
C GLN A 178 -11.04 -10.03 -12.71
N GLU A 179 -10.80 -10.30 -11.43
CA GLU A 179 -11.48 -9.66 -10.31
C GLU A 179 -10.46 -9.09 -9.32
N PHE A 180 -10.48 -7.77 -9.18
CA PHE A 180 -9.68 -7.05 -8.22
C PHE A 180 -10.30 -7.14 -6.84
N THR A 181 -9.50 -7.56 -5.87
CA THR A 181 -9.86 -7.70 -4.45
C THR A 181 -8.89 -6.91 -3.59
N ILE A 182 -9.21 -6.72 -2.31
CA ILE A 182 -8.31 -6.01 -1.39
C ILE A 182 -6.97 -6.73 -1.22
N ALA A 183 -6.90 -8.06 -1.47
CA ALA A 183 -5.65 -8.80 -1.50
C ALA A 183 -4.68 -8.27 -2.58
N HIS A 184 -5.21 -7.72 -3.69
CA HIS A 184 -4.39 -7.06 -4.71
C HIS A 184 -3.77 -5.78 -4.17
N THR A 185 -4.55 -4.92 -3.50
CA THR A 185 -4.03 -3.73 -2.81
C THR A 185 -2.97 -4.11 -1.77
N GLY A 186 -3.23 -5.16 -0.97
CA GLY A 186 -2.25 -5.71 -0.03
C GLY A 186 -0.95 -6.14 -0.71
N TYR A 187 -1.05 -6.85 -1.83
CA TYR A 187 0.12 -7.24 -2.63
C TYR A 187 0.87 -6.03 -3.22
N GLN A 188 0.16 -5.04 -3.78
CA GLN A 188 0.76 -3.81 -4.33
C GLN A 188 1.60 -3.10 -3.27
N TYR A 189 1.11 -3.02 -2.02
CA TYR A 189 1.91 -2.50 -0.90
C TYR A 189 3.16 -3.34 -0.65
N MET A 190 3.04 -4.65 -0.48
CA MET A 190 4.20 -5.52 -0.24
C MET A 190 5.24 -5.39 -1.35
N HIS A 191 4.78 -5.33 -2.60
CA HIS A 191 5.62 -5.13 -3.77
C HIS A 191 6.35 -3.80 -3.70
N LEU A 192 5.64 -2.70 -3.43
CA LEU A 192 6.25 -1.38 -3.27
C LEU A 192 7.30 -1.37 -2.15
N PHE A 193 6.94 -1.81 -0.94
CA PHE A 193 7.88 -1.80 0.19
C PHE A 193 9.14 -2.62 -0.08
N ARG A 194 9.01 -3.76 -0.76
CA ARG A 194 10.14 -4.61 -1.18
C ARG A 194 10.98 -3.94 -2.26
N LYS A 195 10.37 -3.50 -3.37
CA LYS A 195 11.05 -2.92 -4.54
C LYS A 195 11.84 -1.67 -4.16
N ASP A 196 11.23 -0.82 -3.35
CA ASP A 196 11.77 0.48 -2.99
C ASP A 196 12.66 0.46 -1.73
N SER A 197 13.00 -0.74 -1.23
CA SER A 197 13.84 -0.95 -0.04
C SER A 197 13.39 -0.15 1.19
N LEU A 198 12.07 -0.11 1.41
CA LEU A 198 11.49 0.59 2.55
C LEU A 198 11.51 -0.27 3.82
N LEU A 199 11.56 -1.59 3.72
CA LEU A 199 11.55 -2.53 4.86
C LEU A 199 12.38 -3.79 4.58
#